data_AF-A0A937BDW5-F1
#
_entry.id   AF-A0A937BDW5-F1
#
_cell.length_a   1.000
_cell.length_b   1.000
_cell.length_c   1.000
_cell.angle_alpha   90.00
_cell.angle_beta   90.00
_cell.angle_gamma   90.00
#
_symmetry.space_group_name_H-M   'P 1'
#
loop_
_entity.id
_entity.type
_entity.pdbx_description
1 polymer ?
#
loop_
_entity_poly.entity_id
_entity_poly.type
_entity_poly.pdbx_seq_one_letter_code
_entity_poly.pdbx_strand_id
1 'polypeptide(L)'
;MNNQEILNLFGKLLITKAFDNNASIVKYSLEDLKETERFKHLFSIMDNTQKSELDSLAYELLSGLLFDFLRIFEENKEFKIIYESDGQQVDLVKISEMLKAEPIIKGGWIDQFSQFYNKGDGAEGFSSRH
;
A
#
# COMPACT_ATOMS: atom_id res chain seq x y z
N MET A 1 21.52 7.45 11.31
CA MET A 1 20.26 6.68 11.41
C MET A 1 20.58 5.21 11.57
N ASN A 2 19.78 4.47 12.33
CA ASN A 2 19.85 3.01 12.36
C ASN A 2 19.04 2.39 11.19
N ASN A 3 19.20 1.08 10.96
CA ASN A 3 18.53 0.38 9.87
C ASN A 3 17.00 0.52 9.90
N GLN A 4 16.37 0.44 11.08
CA GLN A 4 14.93 0.57 11.21
C GLN A 4 14.46 1.99 10.88
N GLU A 5 15.22 3.02 11.27
CA GLU A 5 14.91 4.40 10.91
C GLU A 5 14.98 4.62 9.40
N ILE A 6 15.93 3.99 8.71
CA ILE A 6 16.06 4.05 7.24
C ILE A 6 14.86 3.36 6.58
N LEU A 7 14.51 2.15 7.03
CA LEU A 7 13.35 1.41 6.52
C LEU A 7 12.05 2.16 6.78
N ASN A 8 11.86 2.73 7.97
CA ASN A 8 10.67 3.52 8.29
C ASN A 8 10.59 4.80 7.45
N LEU A 9 11.72 5.46 7.20
CA LEU A 9 11.76 6.63 6.31
C LEU A 9 11.35 6.25 4.89
N PHE A 10 11.93 5.18 4.34
CA PHE A 10 11.59 4.68 3.02
C PHE A 10 10.13 4.24 2.94
N GLY A 11 9.67 3.45 3.90
CA GLY A 11 8.29 2.99 4.01
C GLY A 11 7.30 4.15 4.08
N LYS A 12 7.56 5.15 4.92
CA LYS A 12 6.72 6.36 5.00
C LYS A 12 6.64 7.09 3.66
N LEU A 13 7.76 7.23 2.95
CA LEU A 13 7.76 7.84 1.61
C LEU A 13 6.98 6.99 0.62
N LEU A 14 7.21 5.67 0.59
CA LEU A 14 6.53 4.75 -0.31
C LEU A 14 5.02 4.79 -0.10
N ILE A 15 4.57 4.76 1.15
CA ILE A 15 3.13 4.79 1.46
C ILE A 15 2.54 6.17 1.15
N THR A 16 3.10 7.24 1.71
CA THR A 16 2.48 8.57 1.56
C THR A 16 2.60 9.16 0.15
N LYS A 17 3.63 8.78 -0.64
CA LYS A 17 3.87 9.34 -1.98
C LYS A 17 3.46 8.44 -3.12
N ALA A 18 3.47 7.11 -2.95
CA ALA A 18 3.03 6.18 -3.98
C ALA A 18 1.67 5.58 -3.64
N PHE A 19 1.55 4.89 -2.51
CA PHE A 19 0.32 4.16 -2.16
C PHE A 19 -0.89 5.10 -1.97
N ASP A 20 -0.81 6.04 -1.03
CA ASP A 20 -1.89 6.95 -0.66
C ASP A 20 -2.29 7.87 -1.83
N ASN A 21 -1.31 8.34 -2.61
CA ASN A 21 -1.59 9.13 -3.80
C ASN A 21 -2.43 8.32 -4.82
N ASN A 22 -2.05 7.07 -5.10
CA ASN A 22 -2.83 6.23 -6.01
C ASN A 22 -4.17 5.80 -5.43
N ALA A 23 -4.24 5.51 -4.13
CA ALA A 23 -5.49 5.24 -3.43
C ALA A 23 -6.46 6.42 -3.53
N SER A 24 -5.95 7.66 -3.38
CA SER A 24 -6.75 8.87 -3.55
C SER A 24 -7.28 9.00 -4.98
N ILE A 25 -6.45 8.72 -6.00
CA ILE A 25 -6.87 8.77 -7.40
C ILE A 25 -7.96 7.75 -7.67
N VAL A 26 -7.82 6.51 -7.19
CA VAL A 26 -8.86 5.48 -7.33
C VAL A 26 -10.15 5.96 -6.68
N LYS A 27 -10.07 6.47 -5.45
CA LYS A 27 -11.23 6.99 -4.73
C LYS A 27 -11.93 8.12 -5.48
N TYR A 28 -11.20 9.15 -5.91
CA TYR A 28 -11.78 10.25 -6.69
C TYR A 28 -12.32 9.77 -8.04
N SER A 29 -11.64 8.84 -8.70
CA SER A 29 -12.12 8.26 -9.96
C SER A 29 -13.43 7.51 -9.76
N LEU A 30 -13.57 6.73 -8.68
CA LEU A 30 -14.83 6.05 -8.36
C LEU A 30 -15.95 7.07 -8.08
N GLU A 31 -15.63 8.13 -7.35
CA GLU A 31 -16.56 9.24 -7.08
C GLU A 31 -16.98 9.99 -8.35
N ASP A 32 -16.10 10.15 -9.33
CA ASP A 32 -16.44 10.77 -10.61
C ASP A 32 -17.21 9.79 -11.52
N LEU A 33 -16.80 8.51 -11.55
CA LEU A 33 -17.41 7.47 -12.37
C LEU A 33 -18.87 7.24 -12.00
N LYS A 34 -19.24 7.34 -10.72
CA LYS A 34 -20.63 7.16 -10.27
C LYS A 34 -21.61 8.15 -10.92
N GLU A 35 -21.13 9.32 -11.38
CA GLU A 35 -21.96 10.35 -12.03
C GLU A 35 -22.03 10.18 -13.55
N THR A 36 -21.22 9.28 -14.13
CA THR A 36 -21.22 9.03 -15.58
C THR A 36 -22.40 8.15 -15.99
N GLU A 37 -23.02 8.42 -17.14
CA GLU A 37 -24.16 7.63 -17.67
C GLU A 37 -23.87 6.13 -17.78
N ARG A 38 -22.60 5.76 -18.03
CA ARG A 38 -22.18 4.37 -18.13
C ARG A 38 -22.27 3.61 -16.80
N PHE A 39 -21.99 4.28 -15.68
CA PHE A 39 -21.86 3.61 -14.37
C PHE A 39 -22.89 4.07 -13.34
N LYS A 40 -23.63 5.16 -13.60
CA LYS A 40 -24.63 5.73 -12.69
C LYS A 40 -25.68 4.72 -12.21
N HIS A 41 -26.17 3.86 -13.11
CA HIS A 41 -27.12 2.82 -12.71
C HIS A 41 -26.46 1.75 -11.82
N LEU A 42 -25.22 1.35 -12.11
CA LEU A 42 -24.48 0.38 -11.29
C LEU A 42 -24.30 0.92 -9.86
N PHE A 43 -23.83 2.15 -9.72
CA PHE A 43 -23.59 2.75 -8.40
C PHE A 43 -24.88 3.06 -7.63
N SER A 44 -26.02 3.26 -8.31
CA SER A 44 -27.31 3.52 -7.65
C SER A 44 -27.96 2.27 -7.06
N ILE A 45 -27.66 1.09 -7.60
CA ILE A 45 -28.17 -0.19 -7.09
C ILE A 45 -27.24 -0.83 -6.05
N MET A 46 -25.98 -0.39 -5.97
CA MET A 46 -25.01 -0.92 -4.99
C MET A 46 -25.33 -0.46 -3.57
N ASP A 47 -25.34 -1.41 -2.65
CA ASP A 47 -25.40 -1.10 -1.22
C ASP A 47 -24.02 -0.63 -0.69
N ASN A 48 -23.98 -0.23 0.59
CA ASN A 48 -22.76 0.26 1.21
C ASN A 48 -21.70 -0.82 1.38
N THR A 49 -22.10 -2.09 1.51
CA THR A 49 -21.18 -3.23 1.61
C THR A 49 -20.44 -3.40 0.29
N GLN A 50 -21.17 -3.44 -0.82
CA GLN A 50 -20.60 -3.58 -2.17
C GLN A 50 -19.71 -2.40 -2.55
N LYS A 51 -20.04 -1.18 -2.09
CA LYS A 51 -19.16 -0.01 -2.26
C LYS A 51 -17.86 -0.16 -1.46
N SER A 52 -17.94 -0.64 -0.22
CA SER A 52 -16.76 -0.95 0.59
C SER A 52 -15.91 -2.09 0.01
N GLU A 53 -16.53 -3.04 -0.70
CA GLU A 53 -15.81 -4.10 -1.42
C GLU A 53 -14.98 -3.53 -2.59
N LEU A 54 -15.45 -2.48 -3.28
CA LEU A 54 -14.66 -1.78 -4.30
C LEU A 54 -13.44 -1.07 -3.70
N ASP A 55 -13.60 -0.42 -2.55
CA ASP A 55 -12.48 0.18 -1.82
C ASP A 55 -11.47 -0.90 -1.37
N SER A 56 -11.97 -2.06 -0.92
CA SER A 56 -11.14 -3.20 -0.54
C SER A 56 -10.37 -3.77 -1.74
N LEU A 57 -11.01 -3.86 -2.91
CA LEU A 57 -10.34 -4.28 -4.14
C LEU A 57 -9.22 -3.30 -4.52
N ALA A 58 -9.45 -1.99 -4.40
CA ALA A 58 -8.41 -0.99 -4.65
C ALA A 58 -7.21 -1.17 -3.71
N TYR A 59 -7.46 -1.42 -2.42
CA TYR A 59 -6.42 -1.75 -1.45
C TYR A 59 -5.62 -2.99 -1.85
N GLU A 60 -6.30 -4.09 -2.20
CA GLU A 60 -5.65 -5.35 -2.59
C GLU A 60 -4.77 -5.19 -3.83
N LEU A 61 -5.25 -4.48 -4.85
CA LEU A 61 -4.50 -4.22 -6.07
C LEU A 61 -3.25 -3.37 -5.81
N LEU A 62 -3.38 -2.28 -5.05
CA LEU A 62 -2.27 -1.40 -4.75
C LEU A 62 -1.24 -2.04 -3.83
N SER A 63 -1.69 -2.81 -2.83
CA SER A 63 -0.81 -3.51 -1.90
C SER A 63 -0.07 -4.67 -2.58
N GLY A 64 -0.77 -5.42 -3.45
CA GLY A 64 -0.17 -6.45 -4.29
C GLY A 64 0.88 -5.89 -5.25
N LEU A 65 0.59 -4.74 -5.89
CA LEU A 65 1.56 -4.05 -6.74
C LEU A 65 2.83 -3.66 -5.97
N LEU A 66 2.70 -3.13 -4.75
CA LEU A 66 3.88 -2.81 -3.92
C LEU A 66 4.68 -4.05 -3.55
N PHE A 67 4.01 -5.14 -3.17
CA PHE A 67 4.67 -6.41 -2.87
C PHE A 67 5.46 -6.91 -4.08
N ASP A 68 4.84 -6.95 -5.25
CA ASP A 68 5.49 -7.41 -6.48
C ASP A 68 6.64 -6.50 -6.90
N PHE A 69 6.47 -5.18 -6.78
CA PHE A 69 7.53 -4.21 -7.07
C PHE A 69 8.76 -4.42 -6.19
N LEU A 70 8.58 -4.56 -4.87
CA LEU A 70 9.69 -4.75 -3.94
C LEU A 70 10.33 -6.14 -4.10
N ARG A 71 9.53 -7.16 -4.44
CA ARG A 71 10.01 -8.51 -4.74
C ARG A 71 11.04 -8.54 -5.87
N ILE A 72 10.92 -7.66 -6.87
CA ILE A 72 11.90 -7.53 -7.95
C ILE A 72 13.31 -7.33 -7.40
N PHE A 73 13.49 -6.48 -6.37
CA PHE A 73 14.80 -6.16 -5.81
C PHE A 73 15.36 -7.27 -4.91
N GLU A 74 14.49 -8.06 -4.28
CA GLU A 74 14.94 -9.24 -3.52
C GLU A 74 15.39 -10.38 -4.44
N GLU A 75 14.68 -10.60 -5.54
CA GLU A 75 14.89 -11.76 -6.42
C GLU A 75 15.92 -11.51 -7.52
N ASN A 76 16.22 -10.24 -7.85
CA ASN A 76 17.17 -9.85 -8.90
C ASN A 76 18.32 -9.02 -8.32
N LYS A 77 19.44 -9.68 -7.97
CA LYS A 77 20.56 -9.10 -7.20
C LYS A 77 21.29 -7.94 -7.91
N GLU A 78 21.09 -7.81 -9.21
CA GLU A 78 21.63 -6.76 -10.06
C GLU A 78 20.94 -5.40 -9.82
N PHE A 79 19.69 -5.42 -9.35
CA PHE A 79 18.91 -4.24 -9.06
C PHE A 79 18.87 -3.99 -7.55
N LYS A 80 19.07 -2.74 -7.13
CA LYS A 80 19.13 -2.38 -5.72
C LYS A 80 18.35 -1.12 -5.44
N ILE A 81 17.83 -1.04 -4.21
CA ILE A 81 17.32 0.21 -3.65
C ILE A 81 18.34 0.67 -2.61
N ILE A 82 19.02 1.78 -2.92
CA ILE A 82 20.10 2.32 -2.08
C ILE A 82 19.61 3.59 -1.40
N TYR A 83 19.71 3.62 -0.07
CA TYR A 83 19.68 4.86 0.70
C TYR A 83 21.10 5.41 0.80
N GLU A 84 21.26 6.69 0.51
CA GLU A 84 22.55 7.38 0.61
C GLU A 84 22.43 8.62 1.49
N SER A 85 23.34 8.76 2.45
CA SER A 85 23.49 9.96 3.28
C SER A 85 24.93 10.09 3.76
N ASP A 86 25.49 11.31 3.70
CA ASP A 86 26.85 11.62 4.14
C ASP A 86 27.93 10.66 3.59
N GLY A 87 27.78 10.24 2.34
CA GLY A 87 28.68 9.29 1.68
C GLY A 87 28.56 7.84 2.15
N GLN A 88 27.63 7.54 3.06
CA GLN A 88 27.27 6.17 3.43
C GLN A 88 26.13 5.66 2.54
N GLN A 89 26.29 4.45 2.02
CA GLN A 89 25.27 3.77 1.24
C GLN A 89 24.77 2.53 1.96
N VAL A 90 23.45 2.39 2.04
CA VAL A 90 22.78 1.25 2.66
C VAL A 90 21.83 0.63 1.65
N ASP A 91 22.01 -0.67 1.41
CA ASP A 91 21.14 -1.47 0.55
C ASP A 91 19.92 -1.93 1.36
N LEU A 92 18.73 -1.46 0.98
CA LEU A 92 17.50 -1.70 1.72
C LEU A 92 17.15 -3.19 1.79
N VAL A 93 17.49 -3.96 0.75
CA VAL A 93 17.27 -5.41 0.71
C VAL A 93 18.11 -6.13 1.76
N LYS A 94 19.27 -5.58 2.14
CA LYS A 94 20.17 -6.21 3.13
C LYS A 94 19.80 -5.92 4.57
N ILE A 95 19.03 -4.86 4.81
CA ILE A 95 18.70 -4.41 6.17
C ILE A 95 17.27 -4.77 6.59
N SER A 96 16.42 -5.19 5.65
CA SER A 96 15.11 -5.79 5.94
C SER A 96 15.22 -7.31 5.93
N GLU A 97 14.44 -7.97 6.81
CA GLU A 97 14.30 -9.44 6.79
C GLU A 97 13.54 -9.90 5.54
N MET A 98 12.51 -9.15 5.14
CA MET A 98 11.66 -9.45 3.99
C MET A 98 11.03 -8.17 3.45
N LEU A 99 11.83 -7.39 2.72
CA LEU A 99 11.48 -6.08 2.17
C LEU A 99 10.14 -6.09 1.44
N LYS A 100 9.85 -7.12 0.65
CA LYS A 100 8.58 -7.21 -0.10
C LYS A 100 7.33 -7.30 0.79
N ALA A 101 7.48 -7.84 2.00
CA ALA A 101 6.38 -8.03 2.94
C ALA A 101 6.18 -6.83 3.88
N GLU A 102 7.23 -6.02 4.12
CA GLU A 102 7.20 -4.84 5.00
C GLU A 102 5.96 -3.93 4.82
N PRO A 103 5.45 -3.66 3.59
CA PRO A 103 4.28 -2.80 3.46
C PRO A 103 2.99 -3.42 4.00
N ILE A 104 2.80 -4.74 3.85
CA ILE A 104 1.49 -5.40 3.92
C ILE A 104 1.29 -6.26 5.19
N ILE A 105 2.36 -6.57 5.91
CA ILE A 105 2.27 -7.34 7.16
C ILE A 105 1.49 -6.57 8.23
N LYS A 106 0.99 -7.28 9.25
CA LYS A 106 0.31 -6.66 10.40
C LYS A 106 1.26 -5.69 11.11
N GLY A 107 0.85 -4.43 11.25
CA GLY A 107 1.71 -3.37 11.77
C GLY A 107 2.83 -2.99 10.80
N GLY A 108 2.72 -3.32 9.53
CA GLY A 108 3.63 -2.93 8.46
C GLY A 108 3.46 -1.49 8.02
N TRP A 109 4.12 -1.09 6.94
CA TRP A 109 4.16 0.33 6.55
C TRP A 109 2.79 0.90 6.17
N ILE A 110 1.90 0.12 5.53
CA ILE A 110 0.56 0.60 5.21
C ILE A 110 -0.20 0.90 6.51
N ASP A 111 -0.24 -0.06 7.44
CA ASP A 111 -0.89 0.10 8.74
C ASP A 111 -0.32 1.30 9.53
N GLN A 112 1.00 1.54 9.44
CA GLN A 112 1.67 2.61 10.19
C GLN A 112 1.53 4.00 9.55
N PHE A 113 1.56 4.09 8.23
CA PHE A 113 1.78 5.36 7.53
C PHE A 113 0.65 5.79 6.59
N SER A 114 -0.29 4.90 6.24
CA SER A 114 -1.39 5.26 5.32
C SER A 114 -2.43 6.12 6.03
N GLN A 115 -2.91 7.14 5.32
CA GLN A 115 -4.05 7.96 5.76
C GLN A 115 -5.41 7.38 5.35
N PHE A 116 -5.42 6.45 4.38
CA PHE A 116 -6.64 5.84 3.85
C PHE A 116 -6.98 4.53 4.52
N TYR A 117 -5.95 3.79 4.95
CA TYR A 117 -6.10 2.43 5.45
C TYR A 117 -5.38 2.30 6.78
N ASN A 118 -6.02 2.82 7.83
CA ASN A 118 -5.56 2.64 9.18
C ASN A 118 -6.48 1.63 9.87
N LYS A 119 -6.00 0.40 10.12
CA LYS A 119 -6.76 -0.70 10.73
C LYS A 119 -7.15 -0.45 12.20
N GLY A 120 -6.91 0.75 12.73
CA GLY A 120 -7.21 1.14 14.11
C GLY A 120 -8.71 1.10 14.48
N ASP A 121 -9.63 1.30 13.53
CA ASP A 121 -11.07 1.41 13.82
C ASP A 121 -11.97 0.45 13.00
N GLY A 122 -11.46 -0.72 12.57
CA GLY A 122 -12.27 -1.66 11.78
C GLY A 122 -11.80 -3.12 11.70
N ALA A 123 -10.85 -3.53 12.54
CA ALA A 123 -10.29 -4.89 12.51
C ALA A 123 -11.16 -5.94 13.24
N GLU A 124 -12.49 -5.84 13.17
CA GLU A 124 -13.39 -6.98 13.44
C GLU A 124 -13.84 -7.69 12.14
N GLY A 125 -13.48 -7.20 10.95
CA GLY A 125 -13.93 -7.79 9.68
C GLY A 125 -13.01 -8.84 9.04
N PHE A 126 -11.72 -8.88 9.38
CA PHE A 126 -10.74 -9.68 8.63
C PHE A 126 -9.85 -10.51 9.55
N SER A 127 -10.50 -11.35 10.35
CA SER A 127 -9.87 -12.51 10.97
C SER A 127 -10.64 -13.76 10.58
N SER A 128 -9.89 -14.73 10.02
CA SER A 128 -10.25 -16.12 9.77
C SER A 128 -11.29 -16.43 8.68
N ARG A 129 -10.78 -16.82 7.49
CA ARG A 129 -11.23 -18.06 6.86
C ARG A 129 -10.00 -18.87 6.43
N HIS A 130 -10.06 -20.15 6.79
CA HIS A 130 -9.03 -21.18 6.71
C HIS A 130 -8.52 -21.45 5.30
#